data_AF-A0A767RUW5-F1
#
_entry.id   AF-A0A767RUW5-F1
#
_cell.length_a   1.000
_cell.length_b   1.000
_cell.length_c   1.000
_cell.angle_alpha   90.00
_cell.angle_beta   90.00
_cell.angle_gamma   90.00
#
_symmetry.space_group_name_H-M   'P 1'
#
loop_
_entity.id
_entity.type
_entity.pdbx_description
1 polymer ?
#
loop_
_entity_poly.entity_id
_entity_poly.type
_entity_poly.pdbx_seq_one_letter_code
_entity_poly.pdbx_strand_id
1 'polypeptide(L)'
;MQLAPGLAVNLRTGARCDVAQLSNIVAMAGIGHPPRFFATLEACGAHPQKCVPLADHQTLAPADVQALVGEGQTLVMTEKDAVKCRAFAEDNWWFLPVDARLSGEQPDKLLQHITSLVR
;
A
#
# COMPACT_ATOMS: atom_id res chain seq x y z
N MET A 1 14.77 -10.07 -6.65
CA MET A 1 13.96 -8.93 -6.15
C MET A 1 12.85 -9.49 -5.30
N GLN A 2 12.77 -9.11 -4.03
CA GLN A 2 11.68 -9.48 -3.12
C GLN A 2 10.94 -8.21 -2.71
N LEU A 3 9.62 -8.29 -2.63
CA LEU A 3 8.81 -7.20 -2.08
C LEU A 3 8.75 -7.38 -0.55
N ALA A 4 9.15 -6.35 0.18
CA ALA A 4 9.19 -6.34 1.63
C ALA A 4 8.19 -5.30 2.17
N PRO A 5 7.11 -5.71 2.83
CA PRO A 5 6.19 -4.78 3.47
C PRO A 5 6.85 -4.09 4.67
N GLY A 6 6.52 -2.81 4.87
CA GLY A 6 6.92 -2.02 6.03
C GLY A 6 5.85 -1.96 7.12
N LEU A 7 5.90 -0.92 7.95
CA LEU A 7 4.84 -0.60 8.92
C LEU A 7 3.67 0.10 8.23
N ALA A 8 2.44 -0.20 8.63
CA ALA A 8 1.28 0.56 8.19
C ALA A 8 1.40 2.00 8.67
N VAL A 9 1.04 2.95 7.81
CA VAL A 9 1.15 4.39 8.06
C VAL A 9 -0.22 5.03 7.96
N ASN A 10 -0.63 5.75 9.00
CA ASN A 10 -1.86 6.52 9.01
C ASN A 10 -1.73 7.66 7.99
N LEU A 11 -2.69 7.77 7.08
CA LEU A 11 -2.59 8.69 5.95
C LEU A 11 -2.67 10.16 6.38
N ARG A 12 -3.33 10.46 7.50
CA ARG A 12 -3.51 11.83 8.00
C ARG A 12 -2.41 12.24 8.98
N THR A 13 -2.09 11.37 9.94
CA THR A 13 -1.18 11.70 11.05
C THR A 13 0.26 11.24 10.82
N GLY A 14 0.49 10.31 9.89
CA GLY A 14 1.79 9.68 9.69
C GLY A 14 2.20 8.70 10.80
N ALA A 15 1.31 8.43 11.77
CA ALA A 15 1.53 7.43 12.80
C ALA A 15 1.80 6.05 12.17
N ARG A 16 2.67 5.26 12.80
CA ARG A 16 3.09 3.95 12.28
C ARG A 16 2.79 2.85 13.27
N CYS A 17 2.26 1.73 12.77
CA CYS A 17 2.05 0.53 13.58
C CYS A 17 2.24 -0.72 12.73
N ASP A 18 2.31 -1.87 13.40
CA ASP A 18 2.15 -3.15 12.70
C ASP A 18 0.73 -3.22 12.13
N VAL A 19 0.60 -3.67 10.89
CA VAL A 19 -0.71 -3.79 10.23
C VAL A 19 -1.61 -4.81 10.93
N ALA A 20 -1.04 -5.80 11.62
CA ALA A 20 -1.79 -6.77 12.43
C ALA A 20 -2.45 -6.15 13.67
N GLN A 21 -2.04 -4.94 14.09
CA GLN A 21 -2.69 -4.22 15.19
C GLN A 21 -3.97 -3.48 14.75
N LEU A 22 -4.20 -3.35 13.45
CA LEU A 22 -5.40 -2.73 12.92
C LEU A 22 -6.57 -3.73 12.95
N SER A 23 -7.76 -3.24 13.32
CA SER A 23 -8.98 -4.04 13.41
C SER A 23 -10.02 -3.60 12.37
N ASN A 24 -10.93 -4.51 12.03
CA ASN A 24 -12.04 -4.26 11.10
C ASN A 24 -11.56 -3.73 9.74
N ILE A 25 -10.52 -4.37 9.20
CA ILE A 25 -9.84 -3.88 8.00
C ILE A 25 -10.74 -4.08 6.76
N VAL A 26 -10.91 -3.01 5.99
CA VAL A 26 -11.30 -3.07 4.57
C VAL A 26 -10.04 -2.74 3.77
N ALA A 27 -9.67 -3.61 2.84
CA ALA A 27 -8.50 -3.40 1.99
C ALA A 27 -8.93 -2.94 0.60
N MET A 28 -8.25 -1.94 0.03
CA MET A 28 -8.41 -1.57 -1.38
C MET A 28 -7.08 -1.53 -2.11
N ALA A 29 -7.09 -1.89 -3.39
CA ALA A 29 -5.88 -1.84 -4.20
C ALA A 29 -6.20 -1.58 -5.68
N GLY A 30 -5.73 -0.44 -6.19
CA GLY A 30 -5.73 -0.10 -7.60
C GLY A 30 -4.37 -0.31 -8.21
N ILE A 31 -3.90 -1.55 -8.36
CA ILE A 31 -2.61 -1.89 -9.00
C ILE A 31 -2.82 -2.99 -10.05
N GLY A 32 -1.85 -3.23 -10.94
CA GLY A 32 -1.97 -4.25 -11.99
C GLY A 32 -2.32 -5.69 -11.54
N HIS A 33 -2.09 -6.05 -10.27
CA HIS A 33 -2.59 -7.30 -9.69
C HIS A 33 -3.01 -7.11 -8.21
N PRO A 34 -4.25 -6.63 -7.94
CA PRO A 34 -4.72 -6.32 -6.60
C PRO A 34 -4.64 -7.49 -5.59
N PRO A 35 -4.91 -8.76 -5.96
CA PRO A 35 -4.80 -9.88 -5.03
C PRO A 35 -3.43 -10.00 -4.34
N ARG A 36 -2.35 -9.55 -4.98
CA ARG A 36 -1.00 -9.55 -4.37
C ARG A 36 -0.95 -8.67 -3.12
N PHE A 37 -1.63 -7.53 -3.12
CA PHE A 37 -1.68 -6.64 -1.96
C PHE A 37 -2.44 -7.28 -0.80
N PHE A 38 -3.58 -7.90 -1.06
CA PHE A 38 -4.38 -8.58 -0.03
C PHE A 38 -3.61 -9.75 0.58
N ALA A 39 -2.95 -10.57 -0.24
CA ALA A 39 -2.07 -11.64 0.24
C ALA A 39 -0.88 -11.11 1.07
N THR A 40 -0.37 -9.91 0.75
CA THR A 40 0.68 -9.26 1.55
C THR A 40 0.15 -8.87 2.94
N LEU A 41 -1.06 -8.34 3.03
CA LEU A 41 -1.70 -8.03 4.32
C LEU A 41 -1.87 -9.29 5.17
N GLU A 42 -2.38 -10.37 4.58
CA GLU A 42 -2.53 -11.67 5.26
C GLU A 42 -1.19 -12.23 5.74
N ALA A 43 -0.14 -12.17 4.91
CA ALA A 43 1.21 -12.59 5.30
C ALA A 43 1.81 -11.75 6.43
N CYS A 44 1.34 -10.51 6.61
CA CYS A 44 1.71 -9.64 7.73
C CYS A 44 0.84 -9.86 8.98
N GLY A 45 -0.10 -10.81 8.97
CA GLY A 45 -1.00 -11.07 10.09
C GLY A 45 -2.24 -10.20 10.16
N ALA A 46 -2.51 -9.38 9.13
CA ALA A 46 -3.77 -8.66 9.01
C ALA A 46 -4.83 -9.52 8.31
N HIS A 47 -6.09 -9.41 8.75
CA HIS A 47 -7.20 -10.15 8.15
C HIS A 47 -8.29 -9.19 7.66
N PRO A 48 -8.22 -8.72 6.39
CA PRO A 48 -9.26 -7.88 5.82
C PRO A 48 -10.61 -8.59 5.79
N GLN A 49 -11.65 -7.91 6.28
CA GLN A 49 -13.05 -8.37 6.20
C GLN A 49 -13.60 -8.22 4.78
N LYS A 50 -13.05 -7.29 4.01
CA LYS A 50 -13.46 -6.97 2.64
C LYS A 50 -12.24 -6.54 1.83
N CYS A 51 -12.12 -7.06 0.62
CA CYS A 51 -11.08 -6.71 -0.33
C CYS A 51 -11.72 -6.09 -1.58
N VAL A 52 -11.34 -4.86 -1.90
CA VAL A 52 -11.88 -4.08 -3.02
C VAL A 52 -10.79 -3.91 -4.09
N PRO A 53 -10.80 -4.73 -5.16
CA PRO A 53 -9.92 -4.50 -6.29
C PRO A 53 -10.40 -3.27 -7.09
N LEU A 54 -9.46 -2.42 -7.47
CA LEU A 54 -9.70 -1.24 -8.30
C LEU A 54 -8.85 -1.32 -9.57
N ALA A 55 -9.22 -0.58 -10.60
CA ALA A 55 -8.36 -0.47 -11.78
C ALA A 55 -7.10 0.36 -11.47
N ASP A 56 -5.96 0.02 -12.09
CA ASP A 56 -4.65 0.65 -11.80
C ASP A 56 -4.68 2.19 -11.86
N HIS A 57 -5.43 2.71 -12.83
CA HIS A 57 -5.60 4.13 -13.11
C HIS A 57 -7.00 4.66 -12.80
N GLN A 58 -7.76 3.97 -11.94
CA GLN A 58 -9.05 4.47 -11.52
C GLN A 58 -8.88 5.84 -10.83
N THR A 59 -9.70 6.81 -11.27
CA THR A 59 -9.90 8.08 -10.57
C THR A 59 -10.68 7.80 -9.30
N LEU A 60 -10.17 8.28 -8.16
CA LEU A 60 -10.80 8.10 -6.86
C LEU A 60 -11.50 9.40 -6.48
N ALA A 61 -12.82 9.42 -6.51
CA ALA A 61 -13.58 10.49 -5.88
C ALA A 61 -13.70 10.22 -4.37
N PRO A 62 -13.74 11.26 -3.51
CA PRO A 62 -13.86 11.07 -2.07
C PRO A 62 -15.05 10.19 -1.68
N ALA A 63 -16.23 10.44 -2.26
CA ALA A 63 -17.45 9.69 -1.98
C ALA A 63 -17.33 8.19 -2.33
N ASP A 64 -16.62 7.86 -3.40
CA ASP A 64 -16.44 6.46 -3.83
C ASP A 64 -15.60 5.68 -2.81
N VAL A 65 -14.55 6.31 -2.28
CA VAL A 65 -13.65 5.69 -1.29
C VAL A 65 -14.34 5.58 0.07
N GLN A 66 -15.07 6.63 0.47
CA GLN A 66 -15.86 6.64 1.71
C GLN A 66 -16.92 5.55 1.72
N ALA A 67 -17.58 5.30 0.58
CA ALA A 67 -18.58 4.24 0.46
C ALA A 67 -18.01 2.82 0.59
N LEU A 68 -16.68 2.63 0.55
CA LEU A 68 -16.07 1.32 0.73
C LEU A 68 -16.10 0.84 2.18
N VAL A 69 -16.11 1.77 3.13
CA VAL A 69 -16.02 1.53 4.57
C VAL A 69 -17.32 1.90 5.29
N GLY A 70 -17.66 1.09 6.29
CA GLY A 70 -18.71 1.38 7.26
C GLY A 70 -18.17 1.96 8.57
N GLU A 71 -19.08 2.24 9.50
CA GLU A 71 -18.74 2.73 10.83
C GLU A 71 -17.80 1.76 11.58
N GLY A 72 -16.73 2.28 12.17
CA GLY A 72 -15.76 1.50 12.93
C GLY A 72 -14.83 0.59 12.12
N GLN A 73 -14.88 0.65 10.77
CA GLN A 73 -13.94 -0.06 9.90
C GLN A 73 -12.67 0.76 9.65
N THR A 74 -11.56 0.08 9.37
CA THR A 74 -10.26 0.71 9.06
C THR A 74 -9.95 0.49 7.58
N LEU A 75 -9.71 1.55 6.81
CA LEU A 75 -9.31 1.41 5.41
C LEU A 75 -7.80 1.22 5.32
N VAL A 76 -7.35 0.16 4.65
CA VAL A 76 -5.94 -0.07 4.33
C VAL A 76 -5.77 -0.13 2.82
N MET A 77 -4.89 0.70 2.27
CA MET A 77 -4.68 0.81 0.82
C MET A 77 -3.20 0.70 0.42
N THR A 78 -2.95 0.61 -0.88
CA THR A 78 -1.58 0.70 -1.41
C THR A 78 -1.06 2.13 -1.25
N GLU A 79 0.27 2.30 -1.17
CA GLU A 79 0.87 3.64 -1.14
C GLU A 79 0.49 4.49 -2.36
N LYS A 80 0.33 3.87 -3.53
CA LYS A 80 -0.10 4.56 -4.75
C LYS A 80 -1.50 5.16 -4.63
N ASP A 81 -2.44 4.40 -4.08
CA ASP A 81 -3.81 4.88 -3.86
C ASP A 81 -3.85 5.94 -2.75
N ALA A 82 -2.97 5.81 -1.75
CA ALA A 82 -2.83 6.79 -0.67
C ALA A 82 -2.42 8.18 -1.18
N VAL A 83 -1.57 8.27 -2.22
CA VAL A 83 -1.22 9.54 -2.87
C VAL A 83 -2.47 10.24 -3.43
N LYS A 84 -3.40 9.48 -4.02
CA LYS A 84 -4.66 10.01 -4.57
C LYS A 84 -5.62 10.44 -3.47
N CYS A 85 -5.67 9.71 -2.35
CA CYS A 85 -6.59 9.93 -1.25
C CYS A 85 -6.15 11.00 -0.24
N ARG A 86 -4.86 11.40 -0.24
CA ARG A 86 -4.27 12.25 0.81
C ARG A 86 -5.04 13.54 1.09
N ALA A 87 -5.62 14.17 0.06
CA ALA A 87 -6.33 15.45 0.20
C ALA A 87 -7.65 15.34 0.99
N PHE A 88 -8.21 14.14 1.14
CA PHE A 88 -9.50 13.90 1.77
C PHE A 88 -9.46 12.70 2.73
N ALA A 89 -8.28 12.35 3.23
CA ALA A 89 -8.08 11.20 4.09
C ALA A 89 -8.81 11.33 5.44
N GLU A 90 -9.46 10.26 5.87
CA GLU A 90 -10.08 10.16 7.19
C GLU A 90 -9.13 9.55 8.23
N ASP A 91 -9.52 9.67 9.50
CA ASP A 91 -8.70 9.35 10.67
C ASP A 91 -8.27 7.88 10.73
N ASN A 92 -9.10 7.00 10.19
CA ASN A 92 -8.97 5.54 10.16
C ASN A 92 -8.44 5.02 8.80
N TRP A 93 -7.83 5.88 7.97
CA TRP A 93 -7.26 5.48 6.69
C TRP A 93 -5.75 5.30 6.80
N TRP A 94 -5.27 4.16 6.30
CA TRP A 94 -3.89 3.72 6.39
C TRP A 94 -3.41 3.22 5.03
N PHE A 95 -2.09 3.26 4.84
CA PHE A 95 -1.46 2.58 3.71
C PHE A 95 -0.32 1.69 4.19
N LEU A 96 -0.06 0.62 3.45
CA LEU A 96 1.08 -0.25 3.69
C LEU A 96 2.15 0.01 2.63
N PRO A 97 3.31 0.60 3.00
CA PRO A 97 4.44 0.74 2.11
C PRO A 97 5.03 -0.64 1.80
N VAL A 98 5.46 -0.84 0.56
CA VAL A 98 6.09 -2.08 0.10
C VAL A 98 7.33 -1.76 -0.70
N ASP A 99 8.49 -2.11 -0.18
CA ASP A 99 9.78 -1.85 -0.79
C ASP A 99 10.22 -3.01 -1.68
N ALA A 100 10.79 -2.69 -2.85
CA ALA A 100 11.49 -3.67 -3.66
C ALA A 100 12.94 -3.82 -3.16
N ARG A 101 13.24 -4.95 -2.53
CA ARG A 101 14.60 -5.32 -2.12
C ARG A 101 15.27 -6.14 -3.21
N LEU A 102 16.29 -5.56 -3.83
CA LEU A 102 17.17 -6.27 -4.75
C LEU A 102 18.28 -6.95 -3.93
N SER A 103 18.55 -8.21 -4.23
CA SER A 103 19.53 -9.04 -3.52
C SER A 103 20.71 -9.36 -4.42
N GLY A 104 21.91 -9.50 -3.84
CA GLY A 104 23.15 -9.81 -4.55
C GLY A 104 23.86 -8.58 -5.12
N GLU A 105 25.03 -8.78 -5.74
CA GLU A 105 25.89 -7.70 -6.27
C GLU A 105 25.47 -7.16 -7.65
N GLN A 106 24.51 -7.83 -8.31
CA GLN A 106 24.09 -7.48 -9.68
C GLN A 106 23.52 -6.06 -9.83
N PRO A 107 22.71 -5.52 -8.90
CA PRO A 107 22.21 -4.15 -8.97
C PRO A 107 23.35 -3.13 -8.95
N ASP A 108 24.32 -3.31 -8.05
CA ASP A 108 25.46 -2.41 -7.90
C ASP A 108 26.36 -2.44 -9.13
N LYS A 109 26.64 -3.63 -9.68
CA LYS A 109 27.40 -3.80 -10.92
C LYS A 109 26.69 -3.13 -12.11
N LEU A 110 25.37 -3.28 -12.20
CA LEU A 110 24.57 -2.61 -13.23
C LEU A 110 24.64 -1.09 -13.08
N LEU A 111 24.50 -0.58 -11.85
CA LEU A 111 24.56 0.86 -11.57
C LEU A 111 25.93 1.45 -11.92
N GLN A 112 27.01 0.76 -11.55
CA GLN A 112 28.39 1.14 -11.90
C GLN A 112 28.60 1.18 -13.41
N HIS A 113 28.06 0.20 -14.14
CA HIS A 113 28.13 0.15 -15.60
C HIS A 113 27.36 1.31 -16.24
N ILE A 114 26.11 1.56 -15.83
CA ILE A 114 25.34 2.69 -16.37
C ILE A 114 26.07 4.00 -16.09
N THR A 115 26.58 4.19 -14.87
CA THR A 115 27.29 5.42 -14.48
C THR A 115 28.57 5.64 -15.29
N SER A 116 29.30 4.57 -15.65
CA SER A 116 30.52 4.70 -16.46
C SER A 116 30.26 5.10 -17.91
N LEU A 117 29.04 4.88 -18.42
CA LEU A 117 28.61 5.25 -19.78
C LEU A 117 28.14 6.70 -19.92
N VAL A 118 27.87 7.41 -18.82
CA VAL A 118 27.43 8.83 -18.83
C VAL A 118 28.65 9.78 -18.76
N ARG A 119 29.80 9.36 -19.29
CA ARG A 119 31.01 10.20 -19.40
C ARG A 119 31.09 10.89 -20.75
#